data_AF-A0A163EEC2-F1
#
_entry.id   AF-A0A163EEC2-F1
#
_cell.length_a   1.000
_cell.length_b   1.000
_cell.length_c   1.000
_cell.angle_alpha   90.00
_cell.angle_beta   90.00
_cell.angle_gamma   90.00
#
_symmetry.space_group_name_H-M   'P 1'
#
loop_
_entity.id
_entity.type
_entity.pdbx_description
1 polymer ?
#
loop_
_entity_poly.entity_id
_entity_poly.type
_entity_poly.pdbx_seq_one_letter_code
_entity_poly.pdbx_strand_id
1 'polypeptide(L)'
;MADLERQYQKALRLFLLTRYAQAAASCLQAIELLPLPQESLNGTKVWALYLTIGTTLLNRPEDPTPNTLSTLGLTQSVSDKPISKKSACYGLWTNLTDWYQNLNLVDPSLVTSAMVMSLKLNVPAVGRQVVEEWYSSLSEATVDHLSVAGEDDGVMKLYRETVDLYVCRVLPALNDYDSARSFLEYNSFLSPSAKTTLEKSITAHQEAAKRQEEQKAAQKEKEKERERRELEKKEQQQQSKKATEATSSRALQDKSPRTLADSSLATSIRTWLLPLTQNSNYGVLFVLFILFGLLRYYRSQLSPAFKGLMAKLWQTVQMGTKVTYM
;
A
#
# COMPACT_ATOMS: atom_id res chain seq x y z
N MET A 1 17.68 32.43 12.10
CA MET A 1 18.23 31.13 12.57
C MET A 1 17.45 30.53 13.75
N ALA A 2 17.23 31.24 14.86
CA ALA A 2 16.50 30.69 16.02
C ALA A 2 15.05 30.25 15.69
N ASP A 3 14.34 31.03 14.86
CA ASP A 3 12.97 30.69 14.47
C ASP A 3 12.89 29.50 13.50
N LEU A 4 13.88 29.35 12.60
CA LEU A 4 13.99 28.19 11.71
C LEU A 4 14.11 26.89 12.51
N GLU A 5 15.08 26.85 13.43
CA GLU A 5 15.30 25.67 14.27
C GLU A 5 14.08 25.37 15.13
N ARG A 6 13.44 26.41 15.69
CA ARG A 6 12.20 26.27 16.46
C ARG A 6 11.08 25.65 15.63
N GLN A 7 10.87 26.09 14.39
CA GLN A 7 9.83 25.53 13.52
C GLN A 7 10.16 24.11 13.07
N TYR A 8 11.42 23.82 12.74
CA TYR A 8 11.88 22.48 12.42
C TYR A 8 11.65 21.50 13.58
N GLN A 9 12.09 21.84 14.80
CA GLN A 9 11.89 21.01 15.99
C GLN A 9 10.41 20.83 16.33
N LYS A 10 9.59 21.87 16.14
CA LYS A 10 8.14 21.79 16.30
C LYS A 10 7.53 20.83 15.28
N ALA A 11 7.92 20.92 14.01
CA ALA A 11 7.45 20.02 12.95
C ALA A 11 7.84 18.56 13.26
N LEU A 12 9.09 18.32 13.66
CA LEU A 12 9.60 17.01 14.03
C LEU A 12 8.81 16.42 15.22
N ARG A 13 8.60 17.20 16.28
CA ARG A 13 7.80 16.77 17.44
C ARG A 13 6.37 16.44 17.04
N LEU A 14 5.73 17.27 16.23
CA LEU A 14 4.36 17.02 15.75
C LEU A 14 4.29 15.77 14.87
N PHE A 15 5.30 15.51 14.04
CA PHE A 15 5.42 14.31 13.23
C PHE A 15 5.51 13.05 14.11
N LEU A 16 6.37 13.07 15.13
CA LEU A 16 6.51 11.98 16.10
C LEU A 16 5.23 11.73 16.90
N LEU A 17 4.45 12.79 17.18
CA LEU A 17 3.13 12.69 17.81
C LEU A 17 2.02 12.29 16.82
N THR A 18 2.36 11.90 15.59
CA THR A 18 1.43 11.50 14.51
C THR A 18 0.44 12.60 14.08
N ARG A 19 0.72 13.87 14.42
CA ARG A 19 -0.09 15.04 14.04
C ARG A 19 0.36 15.58 12.69
N TYR A 20 0.31 14.72 11.66
CA TYR A 20 0.96 14.95 10.36
C TYR A 20 0.55 16.24 9.65
N ALA A 21 -0.74 16.62 9.71
CA ALA A 21 -1.20 17.87 9.07
C ALA A 21 -0.57 19.11 9.72
N GLN A 22 -0.41 19.11 11.04
CA GLN A 22 0.22 20.22 11.76
C GLN A 22 1.74 20.20 11.58
N ALA A 23 2.31 19.00 11.52
CA ALA A 23 3.72 18.82 11.19
C ALA A 23 4.05 19.41 9.82
N ALA A 24 3.21 19.14 8.81
CA ALA A 24 3.36 19.69 7.46
C ALA A 24 3.32 21.22 7.48
N ALA A 25 2.32 21.83 8.14
CA ALA A 25 2.22 23.29 8.24
C ALA A 25 3.44 23.93 8.92
N SER A 26 3.93 23.37 10.04
CA SER A 26 5.16 23.86 10.67
C SER A 26 6.42 23.60 9.83
N CYS A 27 6.44 22.54 9.03
CA CYS A 27 7.55 22.24 8.13
C CYS A 27 7.60 23.23 6.95
N LEU A 28 6.45 23.59 6.37
CA LEU A 28 6.35 24.64 5.35
C LEU A 28 6.81 26.00 5.90
N GLN A 29 6.41 26.36 7.11
CA GLN A 29 6.93 27.57 7.78
C GLN A 29 8.45 27.52 7.98
N ALA A 30 9.03 26.34 8.25
CA ALA A 30 10.47 26.20 8.32
C ALA A 30 11.13 26.38 6.94
N ILE A 31 10.51 25.85 5.86
CA ILE A 31 10.99 26.00 4.48
C ILE A 31 11.01 27.47 4.06
N GLU A 32 9.97 28.23 4.37
CA GLU A 32 9.88 29.68 4.08
C GLU A 32 10.99 30.49 4.78
N LEU A 33 11.51 30.00 5.91
CA LEU A 33 12.58 30.63 6.68
C LEU A 33 13.99 30.15 6.27
N LEU A 34 14.11 29.22 5.33
CA LEU A 34 15.42 28.72 4.89
C LEU A 34 16.17 29.80 4.09
N PRO A 35 17.47 30.02 4.35
CA PRO A 35 18.32 30.83 3.47
C PRO A 35 18.54 30.12 2.14
N LEU A 36 19.16 30.80 1.17
CA LEU A 36 19.44 30.22 -0.14
C LEU A 36 20.22 28.88 -0.02
N PRO A 37 20.04 27.95 -0.98
CA PRO A 37 20.56 26.58 -0.87
C PRO A 37 22.05 26.46 -0.54
N GLN A 38 22.88 27.35 -1.09
CA GLN A 38 24.33 27.36 -0.89
C GLN A 38 24.76 27.66 0.55
N GLU A 39 23.88 28.27 1.36
CA GLU A 39 24.19 28.72 2.72
C GLU A 39 23.56 27.82 3.81
N SER A 40 22.75 26.84 3.42
CA SER A 40 21.84 26.14 4.33
C SER A 40 22.27 24.71 4.66
N LEU A 41 23.03 24.53 5.75
CA LEU A 41 23.31 23.20 6.32
C LEU A 41 22.05 22.48 6.81
N ASN A 42 20.98 23.22 7.09
CA ASN A 42 19.72 22.68 7.61
C ASN A 42 18.68 22.41 6.51
N GLY A 43 18.90 22.91 5.28
CA GLY A 43 17.97 22.75 4.16
C GLY A 43 17.66 21.28 3.89
N THR A 44 18.70 20.44 3.79
CA THR A 44 18.56 18.99 3.57
C THR A 44 17.71 18.32 4.65
N LYS A 45 17.86 18.70 5.93
CA LYS A 45 17.08 18.10 7.03
C LYS A 45 15.61 18.49 6.98
N VAL A 46 15.33 19.77 6.72
CA VAL A 46 13.96 20.30 6.63
C VAL A 46 13.24 19.67 5.44
N TRP A 47 13.88 19.61 4.27
CA TRP A 47 13.31 19.00 3.07
C TRP A 47 13.14 17.48 3.19
N ALA A 48 14.09 16.77 3.80
CA ALA A 48 13.93 15.35 4.07
C ALA A 48 12.74 15.06 4.99
N LEU A 49 12.53 15.89 6.02
CA LEU A 49 11.36 15.81 6.89
C LEU A 49 10.06 16.10 6.12
N TYR A 50 10.07 17.12 5.26
CA TYR A 50 8.93 17.48 4.41
C TYR A 50 8.52 16.33 3.47
N LEU A 51 9.47 15.73 2.74
CA LEU A 51 9.21 14.58 1.88
C LEU A 51 8.69 13.38 2.67
N THR A 52 9.20 13.17 3.89
CA THR A 52 8.73 12.10 4.79
C THR A 52 7.29 12.34 5.23
N ILE A 53 6.95 13.56 5.66
CA ILE A 53 5.58 13.95 6.04
C ILE A 53 4.64 13.78 4.84
N GLY A 54 5.06 14.24 3.66
CA GLY A 54 4.33 14.09 2.40
C GLY A 54 4.04 12.64 2.07
N THR A 55 5.06 11.78 2.14
CA THR A 55 4.92 10.33 1.95
C THR A 55 3.88 9.75 2.92
N THR A 56 3.95 10.08 4.21
CA THR A 56 3.02 9.56 5.21
C THR A 56 1.59 10.01 4.99
N LEU A 57 1.37 11.27 4.62
CA LEU A 57 0.04 11.81 4.34
C LEU A 57 -0.57 11.20 3.07
N LEU A 58 0.24 10.96 2.04
CA LEU A 58 -0.20 10.44 0.74
C LEU A 58 -0.31 8.91 0.70
N ASN A 59 0.31 8.18 1.62
CA ASN A 59 0.28 6.70 1.66
C ASN A 59 -1.03 6.12 2.23
N ARG A 60 -2.14 6.86 2.10
CA ARG A 60 -3.48 6.38 2.46
C ARG A 60 -4.05 5.56 1.30
N PRO A 61 -4.98 4.61 1.53
CA PRO A 61 -5.56 3.82 0.45
C PRO A 61 -6.38 4.69 -0.52
N GLU A 62 -6.98 5.76 -0.01
CA GLU A 62 -7.76 6.73 -0.76
C GLU A 62 -6.87 7.70 -1.54
N ASP A 63 -7.43 8.29 -2.59
CA ASP A 63 -6.76 9.34 -3.34
C ASP A 63 -6.60 10.62 -2.49
N PRO A 64 -5.55 11.41 -2.75
CA PRO A 64 -5.30 12.66 -2.03
C PRO A 64 -6.50 13.62 -2.10
N THR A 65 -7.00 14.02 -0.94
CA THR A 65 -8.06 15.03 -0.88
C THR A 65 -7.49 16.44 -1.11
N PRO A 66 -8.30 17.39 -1.60
CA PRO A 66 -7.90 18.79 -1.74
C PRO A 66 -7.25 19.39 -0.47
N ASN A 67 -7.81 19.08 0.69
CA ASN A 67 -7.28 19.53 1.98
C ASN A 67 -5.89 18.94 2.28
N THR A 68 -5.65 17.69 1.90
CA THR A 68 -4.33 17.04 2.08
C THR A 68 -3.27 17.73 1.24
N LEU A 69 -3.61 18.08 0.00
CA LEU A 69 -2.70 18.77 -0.92
C LEU A 69 -2.41 20.20 -0.48
N SER A 70 -3.43 20.94 -0.06
CA SER A 70 -3.27 22.28 0.51
C SER A 70 -2.40 22.27 1.78
N THR A 71 -2.55 21.24 2.62
CA THR A 71 -1.71 21.05 3.82
C THR A 71 -0.24 20.82 3.46
N LEU A 72 0.03 20.27 2.28
CA LEU A 72 1.37 20.07 1.73
C LEU A 72 1.85 21.27 0.91
N GLY A 73 1.11 22.39 0.84
CA GLY A 73 1.52 23.53 0.03
C GLY A 73 1.54 23.22 -1.48
N LEU A 74 0.79 22.21 -1.93
CA LEU A 74 0.62 21.89 -3.33
C LEU A 74 -0.54 22.71 -3.89
N THR A 75 -0.25 23.62 -4.82
CA THR A 75 -1.26 24.39 -5.53
C THR A 75 -2.06 23.47 -6.45
N GLN A 76 -3.38 23.46 -6.28
CA GLN A 76 -4.26 22.71 -7.16
C GLN A 76 -4.39 23.43 -8.48
N SER A 77 -4.15 22.72 -9.58
CA SER A 77 -4.70 23.12 -10.87
C SER A 77 -6.23 23.00 -10.78
N VAL A 78 -6.96 24.02 -11.24
CA VAL A 78 -8.44 24.19 -11.18
C VAL A 78 -9.19 23.15 -12.04
N SER A 79 -8.56 22.02 -12.35
CA SER A 79 -9.15 20.94 -13.14
C SER A 79 -10.00 20.05 -12.23
N ASP A 80 -11.26 19.82 -12.60
CA ASP A 80 -12.24 18.95 -11.92
C ASP A 80 -11.84 17.46 -11.81
N LYS A 81 -10.60 17.10 -12.16
CA LYS A 81 -10.11 15.73 -12.10
C LYS A 81 -9.53 15.42 -10.71
N PRO A 82 -9.82 14.23 -10.15
CA PRO A 82 -9.20 13.80 -8.91
C PRO A 82 -7.67 13.76 -9.07
N ILE A 83 -6.97 14.41 -8.14
CA ILE A 83 -5.52 14.53 -8.19
C ILE A 83 -4.92 13.18 -7.79
N SER A 84 -4.26 12.53 -8.74
CA SER A 84 -3.62 11.24 -8.49
C SER A 84 -2.42 11.37 -7.54
N LYS A 85 -2.12 10.29 -6.80
CA LYS A 85 -0.87 10.17 -6.02
C LYS A 85 0.38 10.46 -6.84
N LYS A 86 0.36 10.13 -8.13
CA LYS A 86 1.43 10.42 -9.08
C LYS A 86 1.68 11.93 -9.18
N SER A 87 0.63 12.71 -9.40
CA SER A 87 0.71 14.17 -9.51
C SER A 87 1.13 14.81 -8.19
N ALA A 88 0.60 14.35 -7.06
CA ALA A 88 0.99 14.84 -5.74
C ALA A 88 2.47 14.54 -5.42
N CYS A 89 2.93 13.31 -5.71
CA CYS A 89 4.32 12.90 -5.52
C CYS A 89 5.28 13.76 -6.35
N TYR A 90 4.94 14.01 -7.62
CA TYR A 90 5.76 14.88 -8.47
C TYR A 90 5.70 16.35 -8.00
N GLY A 91 4.54 16.83 -7.56
CA GLY A 91 4.41 18.17 -6.97
C GLY A 91 5.30 18.41 -5.75
N LEU A 92 5.50 17.40 -4.91
CA LEU A 92 6.44 17.49 -3.77
C LEU A 92 7.89 17.62 -4.25
N TRP A 93 8.25 16.93 -5.34
CA TRP A 93 9.55 17.07 -5.98
C TRP A 93 9.72 18.44 -6.63
N THR A 94 8.71 18.95 -7.35
CA THR A 94 8.80 20.27 -7.98
C THR A 94 8.96 21.38 -6.95
N ASN A 95 8.23 21.34 -5.83
CA ASN A 95 8.41 22.33 -4.76
C ASN A 95 9.85 22.34 -4.21
N LEU A 96 10.48 21.15 -4.11
CA LEU A 96 11.88 21.03 -3.70
C LEU A 96 12.82 21.64 -4.73
N THR A 97 12.66 21.29 -6.02
CA THR A 97 13.53 21.78 -7.09
C THR A 97 13.38 23.29 -7.30
N ASP A 98 12.16 23.82 -7.14
CA ASP A 98 11.86 25.25 -7.24
C ASP A 98 12.61 26.04 -6.16
N TRP A 99 12.72 25.49 -4.94
CA TRP A 99 13.50 26.11 -3.88
C TRP A 99 15.00 26.09 -4.16
N TYR A 100 15.51 25.00 -4.75
CA TYR A 100 16.92 24.90 -5.14
C TYR A 100 17.27 25.80 -6.33
N GLN A 101 16.29 26.20 -7.16
CA GLN A 101 16.39 26.97 -8.41
C GLN A 101 17.23 26.30 -9.51
N ASN A 102 18.17 25.44 -9.15
CA ASN A 102 18.99 24.65 -10.03
C ASN A 102 19.10 23.22 -9.48
N LEU A 103 18.68 22.25 -10.30
CA LEU A 103 18.65 20.84 -9.90
C LEU A 103 20.05 20.27 -9.62
N ASN A 104 21.09 20.86 -10.21
CA ASN A 104 22.47 20.44 -9.99
C ASN A 104 22.96 20.67 -8.55
N LEU A 105 22.28 21.52 -7.78
CA LEU A 105 22.57 21.81 -6.38
C LEU A 105 21.80 20.90 -5.41
N VAL A 106 20.85 20.11 -5.92
CA VAL A 106 20.04 19.23 -5.06
C VAL A 106 20.92 18.12 -4.50
N ASP A 107 20.93 18.02 -3.17
CA ASP A 107 21.68 16.99 -2.46
C ASP A 107 21.19 15.59 -2.86
N PRO A 108 22.08 14.64 -3.23
CA PRO A 108 21.66 13.30 -3.67
C PRO A 108 20.85 12.53 -2.61
N SER A 109 21.01 12.85 -1.32
CA SER A 109 20.19 12.26 -0.25
C SER A 109 18.71 12.65 -0.34
N LEU A 110 18.40 13.84 -0.86
CA LEU A 110 17.03 14.28 -1.12
C LEU A 110 16.44 13.60 -2.35
N VAL A 111 17.26 13.38 -3.38
CA VAL A 111 16.88 12.60 -4.57
C VAL A 111 16.52 11.17 -4.15
N THR A 112 17.39 10.55 -3.35
CA THR A 112 17.14 9.22 -2.75
C THR A 112 15.85 9.21 -1.93
N SER A 113 15.61 10.25 -1.12
CA SER A 113 14.37 10.38 -0.32
C SER A 113 13.12 10.49 -1.21
N ALA A 114 13.18 11.25 -2.30
CA ALA A 114 12.09 11.38 -3.27
C ALA A 114 11.83 10.07 -4.03
N MET A 115 12.88 9.31 -4.36
CA MET A 115 12.75 7.98 -4.95
C MET A 115 12.10 6.99 -3.97
N VAL A 116 12.53 6.95 -2.70
CA VAL A 116 11.89 6.12 -1.66
C VAL A 116 10.42 6.51 -1.46
N MET A 117 10.10 7.81 -1.48
CA MET A 117 8.72 8.29 -1.45
C MET A 117 7.91 7.71 -2.62
N SER A 118 8.43 7.79 -3.85
CA SER A 118 7.75 7.27 -5.04
C SER A 118 7.46 5.77 -4.95
N LEU A 119 8.40 4.98 -4.42
CA LEU A 119 8.25 3.55 -4.20
C LEU A 119 7.20 3.24 -3.12
N LYS A 120 7.21 3.96 -2.00
CA LYS A 120 6.23 3.81 -0.92
C LYS A 120 4.82 4.17 -1.37
N LEU A 121 4.68 5.16 -2.24
CA LEU A 121 3.40 5.59 -2.81
C LEU A 121 2.96 4.73 -4.01
N ASN A 122 3.72 3.69 -4.36
CA ASN A 122 3.49 2.81 -5.51
C ASN A 122 3.35 3.57 -6.84
N VAL A 123 4.18 4.61 -7.03
CA VAL A 123 4.30 5.41 -8.25
C VAL A 123 5.76 5.46 -8.74
N PRO A 124 6.40 4.30 -8.97
CA PRO A 124 7.83 4.24 -9.31
C PRO A 124 8.21 5.00 -10.58
N ALA A 125 7.25 5.24 -11.49
CA ALA A 125 7.46 6.08 -12.67
C ALA A 125 7.88 7.51 -12.32
N VAL A 126 7.39 8.06 -11.20
CA VAL A 126 7.83 9.37 -10.70
C VAL A 126 9.27 9.28 -10.20
N GLY A 127 9.63 8.20 -9.50
CA GLY A 127 11.01 7.99 -9.05
C GLY A 127 12.01 7.91 -10.19
N ARG A 128 11.64 7.28 -11.31
CA ARG A 128 12.44 7.27 -12.54
C ARG A 128 12.61 8.68 -13.10
N GLN A 129 11.51 9.44 -13.22
CA GLN A 129 11.57 10.82 -13.72
C GLN A 129 12.47 11.70 -12.85
N VAL A 130 12.32 11.64 -11.53
CA VAL A 130 13.11 12.41 -10.55
C VAL A 130 14.61 12.17 -10.74
N VAL A 131 15.03 10.91 -10.82
CA VAL A 131 16.45 10.58 -10.88
C VAL A 131 17.05 10.83 -12.26
N GLU A 132 16.31 10.61 -13.35
CA GLU A 132 16.75 10.95 -14.71
C GLU A 132 16.89 12.47 -14.89
N GLU A 133 15.94 13.24 -14.35
CA GLU A 133 15.98 14.71 -14.34
C GLU A 133 17.21 15.20 -13.56
N TRP A 134 17.47 14.63 -12.38
CA TRP A 134 18.66 14.94 -11.60
C TRP A 134 19.97 14.56 -12.32
N TYR A 135 20.08 13.35 -12.89
CA TYR A 135 21.27 12.95 -13.65
C TYR A 135 21.54 13.86 -14.84
N SER A 136 20.48 14.29 -15.54
CA SER A 136 20.60 15.21 -16.68
C SER A 136 21.05 16.62 -16.28
N SER A 137 20.89 16.96 -14.99
CA SER A 137 21.27 18.26 -14.46
C SER A 137 22.68 18.31 -13.86
N LEU A 138 23.38 17.19 -13.73
CA LEU A 138 24.70 17.16 -13.10
C LEU A 138 25.68 18.08 -13.83
N SER A 139 26.37 18.93 -13.06
CA SER A 139 27.36 19.86 -13.61
C SER A 139 28.63 19.13 -14.05
N GLU A 140 29.36 19.70 -15.03
CA GLU A 140 30.66 19.18 -15.48
C GLU A 140 31.64 19.04 -14.31
N ALA A 141 31.67 20.03 -13.40
CA ALA A 141 32.49 19.98 -12.19
C ALA A 141 32.15 18.78 -11.27
N THR A 142 30.87 18.41 -11.18
CA THR A 142 30.44 17.23 -10.42
C THR A 142 30.86 15.94 -11.12
N VAL A 143 30.74 15.89 -12.43
CA VAL A 143 31.16 14.75 -13.26
C VAL A 143 32.67 14.52 -13.17
N ASP A 144 33.45 15.59 -13.24
CA ASP A 144 34.90 15.56 -13.09
C ASP A 144 35.30 15.06 -11.70
N HIS A 145 34.64 15.57 -10.65
CA HIS A 145 34.86 15.10 -9.27
C HIS A 145 34.56 13.61 -9.14
N LEU A 146 33.40 13.14 -9.63
CA LEU A 146 33.03 11.72 -9.59
C LEU A 146 33.99 10.81 -10.37
N SER A 147 34.66 11.34 -11.38
CA SER A 147 35.63 10.58 -12.19
C SER A 147 36.94 10.32 -11.46
N VAL A 148 37.32 11.21 -10.54
CA VAL A 148 38.58 11.12 -9.77
C VAL A 148 38.34 10.67 -8.32
N ALA A 149 37.11 10.81 -7.83
CA ALA A 149 36.73 10.46 -6.47
C ALA A 149 36.98 8.98 -6.17
N GLY A 150 37.65 8.73 -5.03
CA GLY A 150 37.81 7.38 -4.50
C GLY A 150 36.49 6.81 -3.95
N GLU A 151 36.47 5.51 -3.66
CA GLU A 151 35.26 4.84 -3.14
C GLU A 151 34.81 5.37 -1.76
N ASP A 152 35.73 5.94 -0.99
CA ASP A 152 35.47 6.51 0.34
C ASP A 152 35.01 7.98 0.30
N ASP A 153 34.97 8.62 -0.87
CA ASP A 153 34.50 10.00 -1.01
C ASP A 153 33.00 10.10 -0.70
N GLY A 154 32.63 11.10 0.11
CA GLY A 154 31.25 11.28 0.56
C GLY A 154 30.26 11.50 -0.58
N VAL A 155 30.66 12.25 -1.61
CA VAL A 155 29.81 12.53 -2.78
C VAL A 155 29.66 11.26 -3.62
N MET A 156 30.77 10.53 -3.84
CA MET A 156 30.74 9.26 -4.56
C MET A 156 29.89 8.20 -3.85
N LYS A 157 29.91 8.16 -2.51
CA LYS A 157 29.06 7.27 -1.72
C LYS A 157 27.57 7.58 -1.91
N LEU A 158 27.19 8.86 -1.82
CA LEU A 158 25.79 9.28 -2.02
C LEU A 158 25.32 9.05 -3.46
N TYR A 159 26.20 9.28 -4.44
CA TYR A 159 25.96 8.93 -5.84
C TYR A 159 25.70 7.43 -5.99
N ARG A 160 26.57 6.58 -5.41
CA ARG A 160 26.43 5.12 -5.45
C ARG A 160 25.13 4.66 -4.80
N GLU A 161 24.74 5.24 -3.66
CA GLU A 161 23.46 4.96 -2.99
C GLU A 161 22.26 5.32 -3.89
N THR A 162 22.36 6.43 -4.62
CA THR A 162 21.33 6.85 -5.58
C THR A 162 21.25 5.88 -6.78
N VAL A 163 22.40 5.46 -7.33
CA VAL A 163 22.46 4.45 -8.40
C VAL A 163 21.88 3.12 -7.93
N ASP A 164 22.29 2.61 -6.76
CA ASP A 164 21.78 1.36 -6.18
C ASP A 164 20.26 1.40 -6.07
N LEU A 165 19.71 2.47 -5.48
CA LEU A 165 18.26 2.61 -5.36
C LEU A 165 17.56 2.65 -6.72
N TYR A 166 18.16 3.31 -7.72
CA TYR A 166 17.58 3.43 -9.05
C TYR A 166 17.52 2.08 -9.76
N VAL A 167 18.67 1.41 -9.88
CA VAL A 167 18.81 0.19 -10.68
C VAL A 167 18.27 -1.05 -9.96
N CYS A 168 18.34 -1.11 -8.63
CA CYS A 168 17.88 -2.27 -7.87
C CYS A 168 16.45 -2.16 -7.35
N ARG A 169 15.86 -0.96 -7.28
CA ARG A 169 14.48 -0.81 -6.76
C ARG A 169 13.52 -0.09 -7.70
N VAL A 170 13.89 1.07 -8.23
CA VAL A 170 12.97 1.87 -9.07
C VAL A 170 12.70 1.18 -10.41
N LEU A 171 13.74 0.82 -11.16
CA LEU A 171 13.58 0.17 -12.46
C LEU A 171 12.97 -1.24 -12.34
N PRO A 172 13.35 -2.09 -11.36
CA PRO A 172 12.65 -3.34 -11.11
C PRO A 172 11.18 -3.18 -10.73
N ALA A 173 10.81 -2.13 -10.00
CA ALA A 173 9.39 -1.84 -9.72
C ALA A 173 8.59 -1.45 -10.97
N LEU A 174 9.27 -1.05 -12.05
CA LEU A 174 8.70 -0.81 -13.38
C LEU A 174 8.82 -2.02 -14.31
N ASN A 175 9.37 -3.15 -13.84
CA ASN A 175 9.77 -4.31 -14.65
C ASN A 175 10.75 -3.97 -15.80
N ASP A 176 11.52 -2.89 -15.67
CA ASP A 176 12.45 -2.40 -16.70
C ASP A 176 13.90 -2.81 -16.38
N TYR A 177 14.14 -4.12 -16.36
CA TYR A 177 15.43 -4.71 -15.99
C TYR A 177 16.53 -4.44 -17.04
N ASP A 178 16.15 -4.29 -18.30
CA ASP A 178 17.09 -4.06 -19.39
C ASP A 178 17.66 -2.64 -19.32
N SER A 179 16.83 -1.63 -19.05
CA SER A 179 17.32 -0.27 -18.78
C SER A 179 18.25 -0.23 -17.56
N ALA A 180 17.99 -1.04 -16.53
CA ALA A 180 18.85 -1.12 -15.35
C ALA A 180 20.25 -1.67 -15.70
N ARG A 181 20.31 -2.71 -16.53
CA ARG A 181 21.58 -3.29 -17.01
C ARG A 181 22.33 -2.32 -17.92
N SER A 182 21.64 -1.74 -18.91
CA SER A 182 22.26 -0.77 -19.82
C SER A 182 22.79 0.44 -19.05
N PHE A 183 22.05 0.94 -18.05
CA PHE A 183 22.54 2.03 -17.20
C PHE A 183 23.85 1.66 -16.49
N LEU A 184 23.96 0.45 -15.91
CA LEU A 184 25.19 -0.01 -15.26
C LEU A 184 26.35 -0.21 -16.23
N GLU A 185 26.08 -0.73 -17.42
CA GLU A 185 27.07 -0.92 -18.47
C GLU A 185 27.73 0.41 -18.84
N TYR A 186 26.93 1.43 -19.14
CA TYR A 186 27.39 2.75 -19.56
C TYR A 186 27.88 3.65 -18.41
N ASN A 187 27.62 3.31 -17.15
CA ASN A 187 28.05 4.12 -16.01
C ASN A 187 29.58 4.09 -15.87
N SER A 188 30.28 5.19 -16.17
CA SER A 188 31.75 5.25 -16.10
C SER A 188 32.31 5.40 -14.69
N PHE A 189 31.49 5.87 -13.73
CA PHE A 189 31.97 6.23 -12.39
C PHE A 189 32.06 5.03 -11.44
N LEU A 190 31.26 3.98 -11.67
CA LEU A 190 31.24 2.80 -10.79
C LEU A 190 32.41 1.84 -11.08
N SER A 191 33.03 1.35 -10.01
CA SER A 191 34.04 0.30 -10.09
C SER A 191 33.46 -1.01 -10.63
N PRO A 192 34.26 -1.85 -11.33
CA PRO A 192 33.77 -3.12 -11.89
C PRO A 192 33.19 -4.07 -10.83
N SER A 193 33.74 -4.04 -9.60
CA SER A 193 33.25 -4.81 -8.46
C SER A 193 31.87 -4.33 -7.99
N ALA A 194 31.64 -3.01 -7.94
CA ALA A 194 30.35 -2.43 -7.62
C ALA A 194 29.30 -2.79 -8.69
N LYS A 195 29.65 -2.65 -9.98
CA LYS A 195 28.76 -3.05 -11.09
C LYS A 195 28.35 -4.52 -11.00
N THR A 196 29.30 -5.41 -10.75
CA THR A 196 29.03 -6.86 -10.59
C THR A 196 28.08 -7.13 -9.41
N THR A 197 28.23 -6.39 -8.31
CA THR A 197 27.34 -6.52 -7.14
C THR A 197 25.91 -6.09 -7.46
N LEU A 198 25.76 -4.96 -8.14
CA LEU A 198 24.45 -4.44 -8.55
C LEU A 198 23.78 -5.34 -9.60
N GLU A 199 24.53 -5.89 -10.55
CA GLU A 199 24.01 -6.81 -11.57
C GLU A 199 23.46 -8.11 -10.94
N LYS A 200 24.15 -8.66 -9.94
CA LYS A 200 23.66 -9.79 -9.15
C LYS A 200 22.36 -9.44 -8.43
N SER A 201 22.26 -8.24 -7.87
CA SER A 201 21.06 -7.74 -7.21
C SER A 201 19.87 -7.62 -8.19
N ILE A 202 20.10 -7.04 -9.38
CA ILE A 202 19.09 -6.93 -10.44
C ILE A 202 18.57 -8.32 -10.85
N THR A 203 19.48 -9.27 -11.05
CA THR A 203 19.12 -10.65 -11.44
C THR A 203 18.31 -11.33 -10.35
N ALA A 204 18.71 -11.19 -9.08
CA ALA A 204 17.95 -11.72 -7.95
C ALA A 204 16.54 -11.12 -7.86
N HIS A 205 16.39 -9.82 -8.11
CA HIS A 205 15.09 -9.16 -8.15
C HIS A 205 14.21 -9.65 -9.31
N GLN A 206 14.79 -9.86 -10.50
CA GLN A 206 14.06 -10.39 -11.67
C GLN A 206 13.57 -11.83 -11.42
N GLU A 207 14.43 -12.69 -10.87
CA GLU A 207 14.05 -14.05 -10.53
C GLU A 207 12.97 -14.09 -9.44
N ALA A 208 13.08 -13.25 -8.41
CA ALA A 208 12.08 -13.16 -7.36
C ALA A 208 10.72 -12.71 -7.91
N ALA A 209 10.69 -11.73 -8.81
CA ALA A 209 9.46 -11.28 -9.48
C ALA A 209 8.82 -12.41 -10.29
N LYS A 210 9.60 -13.12 -11.12
CA LYS A 210 9.11 -14.26 -11.91
C LYS A 210 8.53 -15.37 -11.04
N ARG A 211 9.21 -15.74 -9.94
CA ARG A 211 8.71 -16.75 -8.99
C ARG A 211 7.39 -16.31 -8.34
N GLN A 212 7.23 -15.02 -8.01
CA GLN A 212 5.98 -14.51 -7.45
C GLN A 212 4.82 -14.56 -8.46
N GLU A 213 5.08 -14.27 -9.73
CA GLU A 213 4.07 -14.37 -10.79
C GLU A 213 3.63 -15.82 -11.02
N GLU A 214 4.57 -16.76 -11.10
CA GLU A 214 4.29 -18.19 -11.22
C GLU A 214 3.46 -18.70 -10.03
N GLN A 215 3.79 -18.28 -8.80
CA GLN A 215 3.01 -18.64 -7.61
C GLN A 215 1.59 -18.07 -7.65
N LYS A 216 1.41 -16.82 -8.06
CA LYS A 216 0.07 -16.20 -8.20
C LYS A 216 -0.75 -16.88 -9.30
N ALA A 217 -0.12 -17.26 -10.41
CA ALA A 217 -0.78 -17.99 -11.49
C ALA A 217 -1.25 -19.38 -11.04
N ALA A 218 -0.36 -20.15 -10.39
CA ALA A 218 -0.69 -21.47 -9.86
C ALA A 218 -1.78 -21.41 -8.75
N GLN A 219 -1.80 -20.36 -7.93
CA GLN A 219 -2.87 -20.15 -6.94
C GLN A 219 -4.22 -19.88 -7.61
N LYS A 220 -4.27 -19.00 -8.63
CA LYS A 220 -5.48 -18.70 -9.39
C LYS A 220 -6.01 -19.93 -10.13
N GLU A 221 -5.13 -20.77 -10.66
CA GLU A 221 -5.51 -22.01 -11.32
C GLU A 221 -6.15 -23.01 -10.34
N LYS A 222 -5.53 -23.20 -9.17
CA LYS A 222 -6.09 -24.04 -8.09
C LYS A 222 -7.44 -23.52 -7.58
N GLU A 223 -7.63 -22.20 -7.51
CA GLU A 223 -8.91 -21.60 -7.12
C GLU A 223 -10.00 -21.88 -8.16
N LYS A 224 -9.70 -21.67 -9.45
CA LYS A 224 -10.63 -22.00 -10.54
C LYS A 224 -10.98 -23.50 -10.59
N GLU A 225 -10.01 -24.37 -10.37
CA GLU A 225 -10.26 -25.80 -10.32
C GLU A 225 -11.16 -26.19 -9.14
N ARG A 226 -10.96 -25.56 -7.97
CA ARG A 226 -11.83 -25.75 -6.81
C ARG A 226 -13.25 -25.29 -7.09
N GLU A 227 -13.44 -24.12 -7.69
CA GLU A 227 -14.76 -23.62 -8.07
C GLU A 227 -15.46 -24.55 -9.07
N ARG A 228 -14.73 -25.06 -10.06
CA ARG A 228 -15.26 -26.02 -11.04
C ARG A 228 -15.71 -27.32 -10.38
N ARG A 229 -14.89 -27.90 -9.51
CA ARG A 229 -15.24 -29.12 -8.75
C ARG A 229 -16.43 -28.90 -7.82
N GLU A 230 -16.57 -27.71 -7.23
CA GLU A 230 -17.75 -27.37 -6.41
C GLU A 230 -19.03 -27.23 -7.25
N LEU A 231 -18.93 -26.67 -8.46
CA LEU A 231 -20.05 -26.57 -9.39
C LEU A 231 -20.51 -27.95 -9.86
N GLU A 232 -19.57 -28.80 -10.29
CA GLU A 232 -19.86 -30.19 -10.71
C GLU A 232 -20.52 -31.00 -9.58
N LYS A 233 -20.06 -30.84 -8.33
CA LYS A 233 -20.70 -31.47 -7.16
C LYS A 233 -22.13 -30.97 -6.93
N LYS A 234 -22.39 -29.67 -7.11
CA LYS A 234 -23.75 -29.10 -6.99
C LYS A 234 -24.68 -29.63 -8.07
N GLU A 235 -24.19 -29.76 -9.31
CA GLU A 235 -24.96 -30.33 -10.42
C GLU A 235 -25.30 -31.81 -10.18
N GLN A 236 -24.33 -32.61 -9.73
CA GLN A 236 -24.57 -34.02 -9.38
C GLN A 236 -25.59 -34.17 -8.24
N GLN A 237 -25.53 -33.31 -7.21
CA GLN A 237 -26.53 -33.30 -6.13
C GLN A 237 -27.93 -32.88 -6.59
N GLN A 238 -28.04 -31.99 -7.58
CA GLN A 238 -29.34 -31.63 -8.15
C GLN A 238 -29.91 -32.74 -9.02
N GLN A 239 -29.08 -33.42 -9.81
CA GLN A 239 -29.51 -34.54 -10.64
C GLN A 239 -29.97 -35.73 -9.78
N SER A 240 -29.25 -36.05 -8.70
CA SER A 240 -29.65 -37.12 -7.78
C SER A 240 -30.99 -36.79 -7.11
N LYS A 241 -31.21 -35.56 -6.63
CA LYS A 241 -32.51 -35.14 -6.07
C LYS A 241 -33.66 -35.29 -7.06
N LYS A 242 -33.48 -34.87 -8.32
CA LYS A 242 -34.50 -35.02 -9.36
C LYS A 242 -34.83 -36.50 -9.65
N ALA A 243 -33.82 -37.38 -9.65
CA ALA A 243 -34.03 -38.81 -9.83
C ALA A 243 -34.78 -39.46 -8.66
N THR A 244 -34.49 -39.06 -7.42
CA THR A 244 -35.22 -39.55 -6.23
C THR A 244 -36.66 -39.05 -6.21
N GLU A 245 -36.92 -37.80 -6.59
CA GLU A 245 -38.28 -37.24 -6.72
C GLU A 245 -39.09 -37.98 -7.79
N ALA A 246 -38.53 -38.21 -8.98
CA ALA A 246 -39.20 -38.95 -10.06
C ALA A 246 -39.54 -40.39 -9.67
N THR A 247 -38.69 -41.04 -8.86
CA THR A 247 -38.91 -42.42 -8.37
C THR A 247 -39.94 -42.45 -7.23
N SER A 248 -39.98 -41.42 -6.38
CA SER A 248 -40.97 -41.30 -5.30
C SER A 248 -42.39 -41.03 -5.83
N SER A 249 -42.54 -40.26 -6.91
CA SER A 249 -43.84 -40.07 -7.58
C SER A 249 -44.41 -41.32 -8.26
N ARG A 250 -43.62 -42.39 -8.46
CA ARG A 250 -44.11 -43.67 -9.01
C ARG A 250 -44.40 -44.73 -7.94
N ALA A 251 -43.99 -44.49 -6.69
CA ALA A 251 -44.20 -45.40 -5.56
C ALA A 251 -45.38 -45.00 -4.65
N LEU A 252 -46.01 -43.85 -4.87
CA LEU A 252 -47.22 -43.42 -4.16
C LEU A 252 -48.49 -43.91 -4.88
N GLN A 253 -48.64 -45.23 -4.92
CA GLN A 253 -49.94 -45.86 -5.13
C GLN A 253 -50.12 -47.08 -4.20
N ASP A 254 -49.57 -47.06 -2.99
CA ASP A 254 -50.16 -47.80 -1.88
C ASP A 254 -49.61 -47.33 -0.51
N LYS A 255 -50.50 -47.29 0.49
CA LYS A 255 -50.28 -47.09 1.94
C LYS A 255 -50.10 -45.67 2.51
N SER A 256 -51.23 -45.19 3.04
CA SER A 256 -51.54 -44.79 4.44
C SER A 256 -50.53 -43.99 5.29
N PRO A 257 -50.97 -42.99 6.07
CA PRO A 257 -50.11 -42.02 6.72
C PRO A 257 -49.64 -42.49 8.10
N ARG A 258 -48.32 -42.44 8.33
CA ARG A 258 -47.77 -42.37 9.69
C ARG A 258 -46.71 -41.27 9.77
N THR A 259 -47.10 -40.24 10.51
CA THR A 259 -46.29 -39.27 11.25
C THR A 259 -45.06 -39.88 11.92
N LEU A 260 -43.94 -39.14 11.90
CA LEU A 260 -42.87 -38.99 12.92
C LEU A 260 -41.76 -38.13 12.26
N ALA A 261 -41.72 -36.81 12.49
CA ALA A 261 -41.05 -36.16 13.61
C ALA A 261 -39.54 -36.44 13.67
N ASP A 262 -38.74 -35.62 12.98
CA ASP A 262 -37.30 -35.49 13.23
C ASP A 262 -37.00 -34.05 13.65
N SER A 263 -37.15 -33.81 14.95
CA SER A 263 -36.99 -32.51 15.62
C SER A 263 -35.69 -32.41 16.41
N SER A 264 -34.69 -33.27 16.16
CA SER A 264 -33.50 -33.41 17.03
C SER A 264 -32.47 -32.28 16.92
N LEU A 265 -32.45 -31.55 15.80
CA LEU A 265 -31.53 -30.44 15.58
C LEU A 265 -32.06 -29.12 16.16
N ALA A 266 -33.38 -28.92 16.14
CA ALA A 266 -34.02 -27.71 16.67
C ALA A 266 -34.04 -27.69 18.21
N THR A 267 -34.09 -28.84 18.88
CA THR A 267 -34.01 -28.92 20.35
C THR A 267 -32.58 -28.76 20.87
N SER A 268 -31.57 -29.25 20.13
CA SER A 268 -30.16 -29.12 20.54
C SER A 268 -29.65 -27.66 20.48
N ILE A 269 -30.18 -26.85 19.57
CA ILE A 269 -29.84 -25.41 19.48
C ILE A 269 -30.54 -24.62 20.60
N ARG A 270 -31.75 -25.01 21.01
CA ARG A 270 -32.49 -24.33 22.09
C ARG A 270 -31.85 -24.53 23.46
N THR A 271 -31.30 -25.70 23.77
CA THR A 271 -30.65 -25.95 25.07
C THR A 271 -29.32 -25.22 25.24
N TRP A 272 -28.61 -24.90 24.15
CA TRP A 272 -27.37 -24.12 24.22
C TRP A 272 -27.60 -22.61 24.42
N LEU A 273 -28.75 -22.08 23.99
CA LEU A 273 -29.04 -20.64 24.04
C LEU A 273 -29.69 -20.17 25.36
N LEU A 274 -30.28 -21.06 26.14
CA LEU A 274 -30.99 -20.68 27.38
C LEU A 274 -30.10 -20.02 28.47
N PRO A 275 -28.83 -20.42 28.70
CA PRO A 275 -27.99 -19.81 29.74
C PRO A 275 -27.64 -18.33 29.50
N LEU A 276 -27.78 -17.83 28.27
CA LEU A 276 -27.37 -16.47 27.89
C LEU A 276 -28.42 -15.40 28.21
N THR A 277 -29.64 -15.79 28.61
CA THR A 277 -30.76 -14.85 28.81
C THR A 277 -31.04 -14.51 30.27
N GLN A 278 -30.42 -15.22 31.23
CA GLN A 278 -30.84 -15.15 32.63
C GLN A 278 -29.99 -14.26 33.54
N ASN A 279 -28.85 -13.73 33.06
CA ASN A 279 -28.01 -12.83 33.86
C ASN A 279 -27.47 -11.65 33.03
N SER A 280 -28.05 -10.47 33.29
CA SER A 280 -27.49 -9.13 33.08
C SER A 280 -27.12 -8.72 31.63
N ASN A 281 -27.61 -7.54 31.22
CA ASN A 281 -27.37 -6.92 29.90
C ASN A 281 -25.90 -6.80 29.49
N TYR A 282 -24.96 -6.99 30.42
CA TYR A 282 -23.52 -6.95 30.16
C TYR A 282 -22.95 -8.28 29.64
N GLY A 283 -23.61 -9.41 29.90
CA GLY A 283 -23.15 -10.73 29.43
C GLY A 283 -23.17 -10.84 27.91
N VAL A 284 -24.27 -10.41 27.28
CA VAL A 284 -24.42 -10.41 25.81
C VAL A 284 -23.43 -9.44 25.16
N LEU A 285 -23.20 -8.27 25.76
CA LEU A 285 -22.21 -7.30 25.27
C LEU A 285 -20.78 -7.81 25.40
N PHE A 286 -20.45 -8.54 26.48
CA PHE A 286 -19.12 -9.11 26.68
C PHE A 286 -18.83 -10.25 25.69
N VAL A 287 -19.82 -11.12 25.44
CA VAL A 287 -19.71 -12.15 24.38
C VAL A 287 -19.59 -11.49 23.00
N LEU A 288 -20.36 -10.44 22.70
CA LEU A 288 -20.22 -9.68 21.45
C LEU A 288 -18.85 -9.00 21.33
N PHE A 289 -18.29 -8.46 22.42
CA PHE A 289 -16.98 -7.82 22.42
C PHE A 289 -15.84 -8.84 22.22
N ILE A 290 -15.93 -10.03 22.83
CA ILE A 290 -14.99 -11.12 22.60
C ILE A 290 -15.10 -11.62 21.15
N LEU A 291 -16.33 -11.78 20.65
CA LEU A 291 -16.56 -12.21 19.26
C LEU A 291 -16.01 -11.18 18.27
N PHE A 292 -16.26 -9.88 18.50
CA PHE A 292 -15.74 -8.79 17.66
C PHE A 292 -14.22 -8.62 17.79
N GLY A 293 -13.65 -8.81 18.99
CA GLY A 293 -12.21 -8.77 19.22
C GLY A 293 -11.48 -9.89 18.48
N LEU A 294 -12.01 -11.12 18.55
CA LEU A 294 -11.49 -12.28 17.83
C LEU A 294 -11.71 -12.14 16.31
N LEU A 295 -12.84 -11.61 15.86
CA LEU A 295 -13.12 -11.32 14.45
C LEU A 295 -12.23 -10.21 13.86
N ARG A 296 -11.77 -9.26 14.68
CA ARG A 296 -10.86 -8.20 14.24
C ARG A 296 -9.43 -8.72 14.02
N TYR A 297 -8.99 -9.70 14.83
CA TYR A 297 -7.68 -10.32 14.71
C TYR A 297 -7.60 -11.31 13.52
N TYR A 298 -8.70 -11.98 13.18
CA TYR A 298 -8.76 -12.97 12.08
C TYR A 298 -9.18 -12.43 10.70
N ARG A 299 -9.21 -11.11 10.52
CA ARG A 299 -9.80 -10.47 9.33
C ARG A 299 -9.05 -10.75 8.02
N SER A 300 -7.82 -11.25 8.06
CA SER A 300 -7.03 -11.59 6.86
C SER A 300 -7.20 -13.04 6.38
N GLN A 301 -7.90 -13.93 7.11
CA GLN A 301 -8.05 -15.35 6.73
C GLN A 301 -9.47 -15.91 6.85
N LEU A 302 -10.52 -15.09 6.81
CA LEU A 302 -11.88 -15.60 6.81
C LEU A 302 -12.21 -16.27 5.46
N SER A 303 -12.58 -17.56 5.52
CA SER A 303 -12.90 -18.36 4.35
C SER A 303 -14.07 -17.77 3.54
N PRO A 304 -14.13 -17.98 2.22
CA PRO A 304 -15.21 -17.48 1.36
C PRO A 304 -16.61 -17.91 1.84
N ALA A 305 -16.72 -19.10 2.43
CA ALA A 305 -17.97 -19.62 2.97
C ALA A 305 -18.52 -18.77 4.13
N PHE A 306 -17.64 -18.24 4.98
CA PHE A 306 -18.04 -17.39 6.11
C PHE A 306 -18.53 -16.02 5.64
N LYS A 307 -17.92 -15.45 4.59
CA LYS A 307 -18.39 -14.20 3.98
C LYS A 307 -19.81 -14.33 3.42
N GLY A 308 -20.13 -15.47 2.80
CA GLY A 308 -21.50 -15.75 2.32
C GLY A 308 -22.53 -15.84 3.44
N LEU A 309 -22.16 -16.42 4.58
CA LEU A 309 -23.03 -16.54 5.75
C LEU A 309 -23.28 -15.16 6.42
N MET A 310 -22.22 -14.35 6.55
CA MET A 310 -22.35 -12.98 7.09
C MET A 310 -23.15 -12.06 6.18
N ALA A 311 -23.05 -12.20 4.85
CA ALA A 311 -23.86 -11.44 3.92
C ALA A 311 -25.36 -11.74 4.08
N LYS A 312 -25.73 -13.01 4.29
CA LYS A 312 -27.12 -13.40 4.55
C LYS A 312 -27.62 -12.91 5.91
N LEU A 313 -26.81 -13.01 6.96
CA LEU A 313 -27.16 -12.48 8.29
C LEU A 313 -27.37 -10.96 8.25
N TRP A 314 -26.50 -10.23 7.55
CA TRP A 314 -26.63 -8.79 7.35
C TRP A 314 -27.93 -8.43 6.60
N GLN A 315 -28.27 -9.20 5.57
CA GLN A 315 -29.50 -9.02 4.81
C GLN A 315 -30.76 -9.28 5.66
N THR A 316 -30.74 -10.29 6.54
CA THR A 316 -31.85 -10.56 7.47
C THR A 316 -32.03 -9.43 8.49
N VAL A 317 -30.94 -8.87 9.02
CA VAL A 317 -30.99 -7.70 9.91
C VAL A 317 -31.59 -6.49 9.20
N GLN A 318 -31.21 -6.25 7.95
CA GLN A 318 -31.72 -5.14 7.15
C GLN A 318 -33.20 -5.30 6.76
N MET A 319 -33.68 -6.52 6.59
CA MET A 319 -35.11 -6.82 6.40
C MET A 319 -35.89 -6.61 7.70
N GLY A 320 -35.33 -7.01 8.85
CA GLY A 320 -35.97 -6.85 10.15
C GLY A 320 -36.15 -5.40 10.59
N THR A 321 -35.18 -4.53 10.29
CA THR A 321 -35.26 -3.10 10.63
C THR A 321 -36.22 -2.30 9.74
N LYS A 322 -36.66 -2.85 8.60
CA LYS A 322 -37.68 -2.22 7.74
C LYS A 322 -39.12 -2.42 8.20
N VAL A 323 -39.38 -3.36 9.14
CA VAL A 323 -40.75 -3.68 9.58
C VAL A 323 -41.13 -2.98 10.89
N THR A 324 -40.19 -2.34 11.59
CA THR A 324 -40.44 -1.66 12.88
C THR A 324 -40.78 -0.16 12.76
N TYR A 325 -41.02 0.34 11.55
CA TYR A 325 -41.52 1.70 11.31
C TYR A 325 -42.80 1.65 10.46
N MET A 326 -43.88 1.18 11.07
CA MET A 326 -45.26 1.59 10.75
C MET A 326 -46.06 1.71 12.03
#